data_AF-A0A401FUL5-F1
#
_entry.id   AF-A0A401FUL5-F1
#
_cell.length_a   1.000
_cell.length_b   1.000
_cell.length_c   1.000
_cell.angle_alpha   90.00
_cell.angle_beta   90.00
_cell.angle_gamma   90.00
#
_symmetry.space_group_name_H-M   'P 1'
#
loop_
_entity.id
_entity.type
_entity.pdbx_description
1 polymer ?
#
loop_
_entity_poly.entity_id
_entity_poly.type
_entity_poly.pdbx_seq_one_letter_code
_entity_poly.pdbx_strand_id
1 'polypeptide(L)' 'MARTKYHITPESGRISVTLTKRQLKEFKKMSIEFETSVDELMQIAVDTFIKRYQTTKVEDMDKKGIDALS' A
#
# COMPACT_ATOMS: atom_id res chain seq x y z
N MET A 1 26.41 29.90 -14.58
CA MET A 1 25.90 28.53 -14.81
C MET A 1 24.77 28.26 -13.83
N ALA A 2 23.54 28.13 -14.31
CA ALA A 2 22.38 27.82 -13.48
C ALA A 2 22.54 26.42 -12.88
N ARG A 3 22.44 26.30 -11.55
CA ARG A 3 22.46 25.02 -10.84
C ARG A 3 21.18 24.25 -11.19
N THR A 4 21.24 23.33 -12.13
CA THR A 4 20.24 22.29 -12.33
C THR A 4 20.15 21.48 -11.04
N LYS A 5 19.18 21.78 -10.18
CA LYS A 5 18.85 20.96 -9.02
C LYS A 5 18.13 19.71 -9.54
N TYR A 6 18.85 18.60 -9.66
CA TYR A 6 18.22 17.31 -9.83
C TYR A 6 17.39 17.04 -8.57
N HIS A 7 16.08 16.90 -8.72
CA HIS A 7 15.25 16.32 -7.68
C HIS A 7 15.61 14.83 -7.63
N ILE A 8 16.59 14.49 -6.80
CA ILE A 8 16.90 13.10 -6.49
C ILE A 8 15.66 12.55 -5.79
N THR A 9 14.95 11.63 -6.44
CA THR A 9 13.87 10.89 -5.79
C THR A 9 14.51 10.10 -4.65
N PRO A 10 14.10 10.31 -3.39
CA PRO A 10 14.68 9.60 -2.27
C PRO A 10 14.43 8.09 -2.42
N GLU A 11 15.43 7.28 -2.07
CA GLU A 11 15.37 5.82 -2.18
C GLU A 11 14.31 5.18 -1.27
N SER A 12 13.86 5.91 -0.24
CA SER A 12 12.79 5.48 0.65
C SER A 12 11.96 6.66 1.14
N GLY A 13 10.72 6.37 1.55
CA GLY A 13 9.80 7.33 2.14
C GLY A 13 9.11 6.72 3.36
N ARG A 14 8.61 7.58 4.26
CA ARG A 14 7.78 7.14 5.39
C ARG A 14 6.31 7.39 5.09
N ILE A 15 5.48 6.39 5.33
CA ILE A 15 4.02 6.49 5.23
C ILE A 15 3.45 6.13 6.59
N SER A 16 2.59 7.00 7.12
CA SER A 16 1.83 6.74 8.34
C SER A 16 0.36 6.54 7.99
N VAL A 17 -0.23 5.42 8.43
CA VAL A 17 -1.65 5.12 8.22
C VAL A 17 -2.33 5.04 9.58
N THR A 18 -3.48 5.71 9.70
CA THR A 18 -4.30 5.61 10.92
C THR A 18 -5.30 4.47 10.73
N LEU A 19 -5.20 3.44 11.56
CA LEU A 19 -6.12 2.30 11.56
C LEU A 19 -7.21 2.48 12.61
N THR A 20 -8.42 2.04 12.30
CA THR A 20 -9.49 1.92 13.30
C THR A 20 -9.16 0.82 14.31
N LYS A 21 -9.81 0.85 15.48
CA LYS A 21 -9.66 -0.18 16.52
C LYS A 21 -9.92 -1.60 16.00
N ARG A 22 -10.88 -1.76 15.07
CA ARG A 22 -11.18 -3.06 14.45
C ARG A 22 -10.04 -3.52 13.55
N GLN A 23 -9.57 -2.66 12.65
CA GLN A 23 -8.45 -2.98 11.75
C GLN A 23 -7.18 -3.34 12.51
N LEU A 24 -6.86 -2.61 13.59
CA LEU A 24 -5.70 -2.89 14.42
C LEU A 24 -5.80 -4.28 15.09
N LYS A 25 -6.99 -4.69 15.55
CA LYS A 25 -7.20 -6.01 16.15
C LYS A 25 -6.99 -7.13 15.14
N GLU A 26 -7.52 -6.98 13.93
CA GLU A 26 -7.32 -7.95 12.85
C GLU A 26 -5.84 -8.04 12.47
N PHE A 27 -5.14 -6.91 12.35
CA PHE A 27 -3.70 -6.89 12.06
C PHE A 27 -2.87 -7.63 13.10
N LYS A 28 -3.20 -7.46 14.39
CA LYS A 28 -2.54 -8.19 15.47
C LYS A 28 -2.85 -9.69 15.44
N LYS A 29 -4.07 -10.07 15.06
CA LYS A 29 -4.45 -11.48 14.91
C LYS A 29 -3.64 -12.13 13.79
N MET A 30 -3.56 -11.46 12.64
CA MET A 30 -2.74 -11.90 11.49
C MET A 30 -1.26 -12.03 11.86
N SER A 31 -0.68 -11.06 12.58
CA SER A 31 0.73 -11.16 12.99
C SER A 31 1.01 -12.38 13.87
N ILE A 32 0.04 -12.79 14.70
CA ILE A 32 0.15 -14.01 15.51
C ILE A 32 0.01 -15.26 14.63
N GLU A 33 -0.99 -15.30 13.75
CA GLU A 33 -1.27 -16.45 12.87
C GLU A 33 -0.14 -16.72 11.87
N PHE A 34 0.53 -15.68 11.38
CA PHE A 34 1.63 -15.79 10.43
C PHE A 34 3.01 -15.79 11.09
N GLU A 35 3.09 -15.78 12.43
CA GLU A 35 4.35 -15.74 13.19
C GLU A 35 5.33 -14.65 12.70
N THR A 36 4.81 -13.48 12.36
CA THR A 36 5.58 -12.37 11.77
C THR A 36 5.29 -11.06 12.51
N SER A 37 6.20 -10.10 12.41
CA SER A 37 5.97 -8.79 13.01
C SER A 37 4.86 -8.00 12.28
N VAL A 38 4.21 -7.08 13.00
CA VAL A 38 3.21 -6.17 12.42
C VAL A 38 3.83 -5.32 11.31
N ASP A 39 5.09 -4.92 11.45
CA ASP A 39 5.80 -4.09 10.48
C ASP A 39 6.07 -4.86 9.17
N GLU A 40 6.49 -6.13 9.26
CA GLU A 40 6.65 -7.01 8.10
C GLU A 40 5.31 -7.28 7.43
N LEU A 41 4.25 -7.52 8.20
CA LEU A 41 2.91 -7.72 7.66
C LEU A 41 2.42 -6.47 6.89
N MET A 42 2.70 -5.27 7.43
CA MET A 42 2.42 -4.00 6.76
C MET A 42 3.19 -3.86 5.45
N GLN A 43 4.49 -4.21 5.44
CA GLN A 43 5.31 -4.18 4.23
C GLN A 43 4.75 -5.14 3.16
N ILE A 44 4.40 -6.37 3.54
CA ILE A 44 3.80 -7.36 2.65
C ILE A 44 2.47 -6.85 2.09
N ALA A 45 1.64 -6.22 2.92
CA ALA A 45 0.37 -5.66 2.49
C ALA A 45 0.55 -4.55 1.45
N VAL A 46 1.52 -3.65 1.66
CA VAL A 46 1.87 -2.59 0.71
C VAL A 46 2.38 -3.18 -0.61
N ASP A 47 3.31 -4.11 -0.55
CA ASP A 47 3.88 -4.74 -1.75
C ASP A 47 2.83 -5.50 -2.56
N THR A 48 1.94 -6.22 -1.86
CA THR A 48 0.84 -6.96 -2.49
C THR A 48 -0.14 -6.01 -3.16
N PHE A 49 -0.45 -4.88 -2.52
CA PHE A 49 -1.33 -3.86 -3.10
C PHE A 49 -0.72 -3.23 -4.36
N ILE A 50 0.58 -2.87 -4.32
CA ILE A 50 1.30 -2.32 -5.48
C ILE A 50 1.34 -3.34 -6.63
N LYS A 51 1.70 -4.59 -6.34
CA LYS A 51 1.71 -5.68 -7.35
C LYS A 51 0.35 -5.85 -7.99
N ARG A 52 -0.72 -5.84 -7.18
CA ARG A 52 -2.09 -5.93 -7.69
C ARG A 52 -2.43 -4.73 -8.57
N TYR A 53 -2.07 -3.52 -8.17
CA TYR A 53 -2.30 -2.32 -8.96
C TYR A 53 -1.59 -2.39 -10.32
N GLN A 54 -0.30 -2.78 -10.33
CA GLN A 54 0.49 -2.90 -11.55
C GLN A 54 0.03 -4.01 -12.50
N THR A 55 -0.57 -5.07 -11.96
CA THR A 55 -1.06 -6.23 -12.74
C THR A 55 -2.51 -6.08 -13.18
N THR A 56 -3.24 -5.10 -12.66
CA THR A 56 -4.62 -4.83 -13.09
C THR A 56 -4.58 -4.11 -14.43
N LYS A 57 -5.22 -4.69 -15.45
CA LYS A 57 -5.36 -4.03 -16.76
C LYS A 57 -6.25 -2.80 -16.61
N VAL A 58 -5.94 -1.72 -17.33
CA VAL A 58 -6.69 -0.46 -17.29
C VAL A 58 -8.19 -0.69 -17.55
N GLU A 59 -8.52 -1.64 -18.45
CA GLU A 59 -9.87 -2.07 -18.80
C GLU A 59 -10.68 -2.62 -17.59
N ASP A 60 -10.01 -3.21 -16.60
CA ASP A 60 -10.63 -3.74 -15.37
C ASP A 60 -10.72 -2.68 -14.25
N MET A 61 -9.96 -1.58 -14.36
CA MET A 61 -10.03 -0.46 -13.43
C MET A 61 -11.26 0.41 -13.71
N ASP A 62 -11.59 0.64 -14.98
CA ASP A 62 -12.73 1.47 -15.39
C ASP A 62 -14.08 0.84 -15.02
N LYS A 63 -14.21 -0.49 -15.09
CA LYS A 63 -15.43 -1.19 -14.65
C LYS A 63 -15.72 -0.98 -13.16
N LYS A 64 -14.69 -1.00 -12.31
CA LYS A 64 -14.84 -0.76 -10.87
C LYS A 64 -15.13 0.70 -10.54
N GLY A 65 -14.66 1.64 -11.37
CA GLY A 65 -15.02 3.06 -11.27
C GLY A 65 -16.51 3.28 -11.54
N ILE A 66 -17.06 2.58 -12.53
CA ILE A 66 -18.49 2.60 -12.86
C ILE A 66 -19.33 1.90 -11.77
N ASP A 67 -18.91 0.73 -11.29
CA ASP A 67 -19.63 -0.01 -10.24
C ASP A 67 -19.59 0.69 -8.87
N ALA A 68 -18.60 1.56 -8.61
CA ALA A 68 -18.54 2.37 -7.39
C ALA A 68 -19.44 3.62 -7.44
N LEU A 69 -19.96 3.97 -8.62
CA LEU A 69 -20.88 5.10 -8.86
C LEU A 69 -22.35 4.67 -8.98
N SER A 70 -22.63 3.36 -8.99
CA SER A 70 -23.97 2.75 -8.99
C SER A 70 -24.36 2.23 -7.61
#